data_AF-A0A4V0HWY9-F1
#
_entry.id   AF-A0A4V0HWY9-F1
#
_cell.length_a   1.000
_cell.length_b   1.000
_cell.length_c   1.000
_cell.angle_alpha   90.00
_cell.angle_beta   90.00
_cell.angle_gamma   90.00
#
_symmetry.space_group_name_H-M   'P 1'
#
loop_
_entity.id
_entity.type
_entity.pdbx_description
1 polymer ?
#
loop_
_entity_poly.entity_id
_entity_poly.type
_entity_poly.pdbx_seq_one_letter_code
_entity_poly.pdbx_strand_id
1 'polypeptide(L)'
;MGVDFVPSAAVAAALAACGLVPAFLIALSHGVLKVVAPGRRFVLAAALAWVAWLATVPVTAPDAVDLVTSVLLLATATLAGFTLWTLVAWGFTVSMLLALDRAAAPLTVDEWALAYTRGKPIDAFARDRLGVLFKLKLAETRGDVVVMTPVRGRLFALAAGTLRTLFGLSK
;
A
#
# COMPACT_ATOMS: atom_id res chain seq x y z
N MET A 1 -14.10 -7.99 40.02
CA MET A 1 -13.01 -7.12 39.55
C MET A 1 -13.54 -6.35 38.36
N GLY A 2 -13.54 -5.02 38.42
CA GLY A 2 -13.88 -4.20 37.25
C GLY A 2 -12.73 -4.26 36.25
N VAL A 3 -13.05 -4.46 34.98
CA VAL A 3 -12.07 -4.31 33.89
C VAL A 3 -11.89 -2.82 33.67
N ASP A 4 -10.66 -2.33 33.82
CA ASP A 4 -10.30 -0.97 33.43
C ASP A 4 -10.05 -0.93 31.92
N PHE A 5 -10.77 -0.04 31.22
CA PHE A 5 -10.68 0.12 29.77
C PHE A 5 -9.76 1.27 29.37
N VAL A 6 -9.09 1.92 30.33
CA VAL A 6 -8.12 2.98 30.03
C VAL A 6 -6.85 2.34 29.45
N PRO A 7 -6.46 2.68 28.22
CA PRO A 7 -5.22 2.17 27.65
C PRO A 7 -4.02 2.69 28.44
N SER A 8 -2.99 1.86 28.58
CA SER A 8 -1.70 2.29 29.12
C SER A 8 -1.12 3.43 28.28
N ALA A 9 -0.23 4.23 28.86
CA ALA A 9 0.36 5.39 28.18
C ALA A 9 1.07 4.98 26.87
N ALA A 10 1.72 3.81 26.85
CA ALA A 10 2.38 3.29 25.65
C ALA A 10 1.40 2.86 24.56
N VAL A 11 0.26 2.24 24.93
CA VAL A 11 -0.81 1.88 24.00
C VAL A 11 -1.51 3.14 23.47
N ALA A 12 -1.77 4.12 24.33
CA ALA A 12 -2.33 5.42 23.94
C ALA A 12 -1.40 6.17 22.96
N ALA A 13 -0.09 6.16 23.20
CA ALA A 13 0.90 6.73 22.29
C ALA A 13 0.93 6.02 20.94
N ALA A 14 0.80 4.69 20.91
CA ALA A 14 0.71 3.94 19.66
C ALA A 14 -0.56 4.29 18.87
N LEU A 15 -1.71 4.40 19.54
CA LEU A 15 -2.95 4.85 18.92
C LEU A 15 -2.84 6.26 18.36
N ALA A 16 -2.22 7.18 19.09
CA ALA A 16 -1.94 8.54 18.62
C ALA A 16 -1.04 8.51 17.38
N ALA A 17 0.04 7.72 17.38
CA ALA A 17 0.93 7.56 16.24
C ALA A 17 0.20 6.98 15.00
N CYS A 18 -0.71 6.03 15.19
CA CYS A 18 -1.59 5.55 14.10
C CYS A 18 -2.42 6.69 13.50
N GLY A 19 -2.99 7.54 14.35
CA GLY A 19 -3.75 8.73 13.94
C GLY A 19 -2.92 9.80 13.22
N LEU A 20 -1.59 9.80 13.37
CA LEU A 20 -0.70 10.73 12.66
C LEU A 20 -0.40 10.31 11.22
N VAL A 21 -0.62 9.04 10.84
CA VAL A 21 -0.31 8.56 9.48
C VAL A 21 -1.04 9.37 8.39
N PRO A 22 -2.36 9.65 8.48
CA PRO A 22 -3.05 10.52 7.53
C PRO A 22 -2.47 11.94 7.49
N ALA A 23 -2.12 12.51 8.64
CA ALA A 23 -1.53 13.85 8.70
C ALA A 23 -0.16 13.90 7.99
N PHE A 24 0.70 12.90 8.23
CA PHE A 24 1.97 12.78 7.51
C PHE A 24 1.76 12.53 6.01
N LEU A 25 0.78 11.72 5.62
CA LEU A 25 0.45 11.51 4.20
C LEU A 25 0.02 12.83 3.52
N ILE A 26 -0.80 13.65 4.18
CA ILE A 26 -1.21 14.96 3.66
C ILE A 26 0.00 15.88 3.56
N ALA A 27 0.80 16.00 4.62
CA ALA A 27 2.01 16.83 4.63
C ALA A 27 2.99 16.44 3.51
N LEU A 28 3.21 15.14 3.29
CA LEU A 28 4.08 14.62 2.23
C LEU A 28 3.43 14.63 0.84
N SER A 29 2.15 14.98 0.72
CA SER A 29 1.45 15.11 -0.58
C SER A 29 1.57 16.52 -1.17
N HIS A 30 1.87 17.52 -0.35
CA HIS A 30 1.83 18.93 -0.69
C HIS A 30 3.09 19.70 -0.27
N GLY A 31 3.24 20.93 -0.75
CA GLY A 31 4.29 21.85 -0.32
C GLY A 31 5.73 21.41 -0.62
N VAL A 32 6.66 21.87 0.21
CA VAL A 32 8.12 21.66 0.06
C VAL A 32 8.57 20.24 0.39
N LEU A 33 7.80 19.50 1.20
CA LEU A 33 8.09 18.12 1.60
C LEU A 33 7.46 17.08 0.65
N LYS A 34 6.96 17.51 -0.51
CA LYS A 34 6.21 16.67 -1.44
C LYS A 34 7.03 15.47 -1.92
N VAL A 35 6.50 14.28 -1.65
CA VAL A 35 7.02 13.01 -2.17
C VAL A 35 6.16 12.60 -3.36
N VAL A 36 6.74 12.64 -4.57
CA VAL A 36 6.00 12.40 -5.82
C VAL A 36 5.46 10.98 -5.91
N ALA A 37 6.30 9.97 -5.62
CA ALA A 37 5.92 8.57 -5.74
C ALA A 37 4.98 8.14 -4.60
N PRO A 38 3.72 7.70 -4.89
CA PRO A 38 2.74 7.38 -3.86
C PRO A 38 3.19 6.28 -2.90
N GLY A 39 3.91 5.26 -3.39
CA GLY A 39 4.44 4.19 -2.54
C GLY A 39 5.48 4.68 -1.55
N ARG A 40 6.44 5.48 -2.02
CA ARG A 40 7.46 6.09 -1.16
C ARG A 40 6.82 7.03 -0.12
N ARG A 41 5.75 7.74 -0.50
CA ARG A 41 5.01 8.64 0.39
C ARG A 41 4.44 7.88 1.60
N PHE A 42 3.78 6.74 1.37
CA PHE A 42 3.24 5.93 2.45
C PHE A 42 4.35 5.34 3.32
N VAL A 43 5.42 4.80 2.72
CA VAL A 43 6.56 4.26 3.47
C VAL A 43 7.15 5.32 4.41
N LEU A 44 7.32 6.56 3.94
CA LEU A 44 7.81 7.66 4.76
C LEU A 44 6.82 8.07 5.85
N ALA A 45 5.53 8.18 5.54
CA ALA A 45 4.51 8.50 6.54
C ALA A 45 4.44 7.44 7.65
N ALA A 46 4.48 6.17 7.28
CA ALA A 46 4.53 5.06 8.24
C ALA A 46 5.82 5.13 9.08
N ALA A 47 6.99 5.32 8.45
CA ALA A 47 8.24 5.46 9.18
C ALA A 47 8.22 6.62 10.18
N LEU A 48 7.65 7.78 9.81
CA LEU A 48 7.49 8.92 10.71
C LEU A 48 6.58 8.58 11.89
N ALA A 49 5.48 7.83 11.68
CA ALA A 49 4.62 7.38 12.77
C ALA A 49 5.34 6.40 13.72
N TRP A 50 6.13 5.47 13.17
CA TRP A 50 6.97 4.58 13.96
C TRP A 50 8.03 5.33 14.77
N VAL A 51 8.68 6.32 14.18
CA VAL A 51 9.65 7.18 14.88
C VAL A 51 8.97 8.00 15.98
N ALA A 52 7.78 8.57 15.70
CA ALA A 52 7.02 9.33 16.68
C ALA A 52 6.63 8.47 17.89
N TRP A 53 6.20 7.23 17.67
CA TRP A 53 5.93 6.28 18.75
C TRP A 53 7.21 5.85 19.48
N LEU A 54 8.29 5.53 18.77
CA LEU A 54 9.57 5.16 19.39
C LEU A 54 10.11 6.28 20.30
N ALA A 55 9.89 7.55 19.94
CA ALA A 55 10.28 8.69 20.75
C ALA A 55 9.53 8.76 22.10
N THR A 56 8.36 8.13 22.24
CA THR A 56 7.62 8.12 23.51
C THR A 56 8.07 6.99 24.45
N VAL A 57 8.69 5.93 23.93
CA VAL A 57 9.08 4.73 24.69
C VAL A 57 9.91 5.06 25.95
N PRO A 58 10.94 5.94 25.91
CA PRO A 58 11.73 6.27 27.11
C PRO A 58 10.91 6.97 28.19
N VAL A 59 9.87 7.72 27.80
CA VAL A 59 9.02 8.50 28.71
C VAL A 59 7.93 7.64 29.31
N THR A 60 7.30 6.77 28.50
CA THR A 60 6.24 5.88 28.97
C THR A 60 6.77 4.67 29.74
N ALA A 61 8.06 4.33 29.56
CA ALA A 61 8.75 3.20 30.19
C ALA A 61 7.87 1.93 30.27
N PRO A 62 7.35 1.42 29.13
CA PRO A 62 6.38 0.34 29.13
C PRO A 62 6.98 -0.95 29.67
N ASP A 63 6.13 -1.76 30.31
CA ASP A 63 6.48 -3.15 30.54
C ASP A 63 6.52 -3.95 29.21
N ALA A 64 6.95 -5.20 29.28
CA ALA A 64 7.09 -6.04 28.09
C ALA A 64 5.75 -6.29 27.38
N VAL A 65 4.64 -6.38 28.12
CA VAL A 65 3.32 -6.67 27.56
C VAL A 65 2.80 -5.45 26.82
N ASP A 66 2.90 -4.26 27.42
CA ASP A 66 2.53 -2.99 26.82
C ASP A 66 3.38 -2.67 25.59
N LEU A 67 4.69 -2.95 25.64
CA LEU A 67 5.59 -2.75 24.50
C LEU A 67 5.19 -3.65 23.32
N VAL A 68 4.97 -4.95 23.56
CA VAL A 68 4.54 -5.87 22.50
C VAL A 68 3.18 -5.48 21.95
N THR A 69 2.24 -5.10 22.83
CA THR A 69 0.89 -4.70 22.44
C THR A 69 0.89 -3.45 21.56
N SER A 70 1.66 -2.43 21.94
CA SER A 70 1.80 -1.19 21.17
C SER A 70 2.47 -1.42 19.81
N VAL A 71 3.50 -2.26 19.73
CA VAL A 71 4.12 -2.68 18.46
C VAL A 71 3.13 -3.38 17.55
N LEU A 72 2.40 -4.38 18.07
CA LEU A 72 1.42 -5.14 17.27
C LEU A 72 0.28 -4.24 16.78
N LEU A 73 -0.17 -3.30 17.61
CA LEU A 73 -1.20 -2.34 17.24
C LEU A 73 -0.72 -1.43 16.11
N LEU A 74 0.48 -0.86 16.22
CA LEU A 74 1.04 0.03 15.22
C LEU A 74 1.35 -0.71 13.90
N ALA A 75 1.84 -1.95 13.98
CA ALA A 75 2.04 -2.81 12.81
C ALA A 75 0.72 -3.11 12.10
N THR A 76 -0.32 -3.47 12.85
CA THR A 76 -1.65 -3.74 12.31
C THR A 76 -2.24 -2.50 11.63
N ALA A 77 -2.16 -1.34 12.28
CA ALA A 77 -2.60 -0.08 11.72
C ALA A 77 -1.81 0.31 10.46
N THR A 78 -0.50 0.05 10.44
CA THR A 78 0.34 0.27 9.25
C THR A 78 -0.12 -0.61 8.09
N LEU A 79 -0.41 -1.90 8.32
CA LEU A 79 -0.89 -2.82 7.28
C LEU A 79 -2.29 -2.45 6.77
N ALA A 80 -3.21 -2.10 7.69
CA ALA A 80 -4.54 -1.64 7.33
C ALA A 80 -4.49 -0.33 6.53
N GLY A 81 -3.69 0.63 7.00
CA GLY A 81 -3.45 1.89 6.30
C GLY A 81 -2.80 1.70 4.93
N PHE A 82 -1.87 0.75 4.80
CA PHE A 82 -1.24 0.43 3.52
C PHE A 82 -2.26 -0.14 2.54
N THR A 83 -3.11 -1.06 3.01
CA THR A 83 -4.20 -1.62 2.21
C THR A 83 -5.12 -0.52 1.69
N LEU A 84 -5.61 0.36 2.57
CA LEU A 84 -6.45 1.49 2.18
C LEU A 84 -5.73 2.43 1.20
N TRP A 85 -4.47 2.77 1.48
CA TRP A 85 -3.68 3.64 0.61
C TRP A 85 -3.48 3.04 -0.78
N THR A 86 -3.22 1.74 -0.89
CA THR A 86 -3.06 1.08 -2.20
C THR A 86 -4.35 1.08 -3.02
N LEU A 87 -5.50 0.95 -2.37
CA LEU A 87 -6.82 1.07 -3.02
C LEU A 87 -7.06 2.50 -3.52
N VAL A 88 -6.67 3.53 -2.75
CA VAL A 88 -6.83 4.93 -3.17
C VAL A 88 -5.83 5.31 -4.27
N ALA A 89 -4.57 4.93 -4.12
CA ALA A 89 -3.49 5.36 -5.02
C ALA A 89 -3.48 4.57 -6.33
N TRP A 90 -3.84 3.28 -6.31
CA TRP A 90 -3.73 2.36 -7.45
C TRP A 90 -4.92 1.42 -7.62
N GLY A 91 -6.02 1.62 -6.89
CA GLY A 91 -7.22 0.81 -7.07
C GLY A 91 -7.82 1.03 -8.45
N PHE A 92 -7.94 -0.05 -9.21
CA PHE A 92 -8.51 -0.04 -10.55
C PHE A 92 -9.92 0.55 -10.56
N THR A 93 -10.80 0.04 -9.69
CA THR A 93 -12.18 0.50 -9.59
C THR A 93 -12.31 1.98 -9.24
N VAL A 94 -11.50 2.48 -8.31
CA VAL A 94 -11.49 3.91 -7.95
C VAL A 94 -11.01 4.76 -9.13
N SER A 95 -9.95 4.32 -9.81
CA SER A 95 -9.41 5.02 -10.99
C SER A 95 -10.41 5.05 -12.16
N MET A 96 -11.16 3.96 -12.34
CA MET A 96 -12.25 3.82 -13.31
C MET A 96 -13.40 4.80 -13.02
N LEU A 97 -13.81 4.92 -11.75
CA LEU A 97 -14.85 5.87 -11.33
C LEU A 97 -14.40 7.33 -11.47
N LEU A 98 -13.16 7.64 -11.09
CA LEU A 98 -12.58 8.97 -11.26
C LEU A 98 -12.46 9.39 -12.73
N ALA A 99 -12.35 8.44 -13.66
CA ALA A 99 -12.37 8.76 -15.08
C ALA A 99 -13.76 9.24 -15.54
N LEU A 100 -14.83 8.62 -15.05
CA LEU A 100 -16.21 9.04 -15.30
C LEU A 100 -16.51 10.39 -14.66
N ASP A 101 -16.14 10.55 -13.39
CA ASP A 101 -16.34 11.80 -12.62
C ASP A 101 -15.69 13.00 -13.32
N ARG A 102 -14.44 12.86 -13.78
CA ARG A 102 -13.72 13.92 -14.50
C ARG A 102 -14.30 14.25 -15.86
N ALA A 103 -14.93 13.29 -16.54
CA ALA A 103 -15.52 13.53 -17.84
C ALA A 103 -16.79 14.39 -17.75
N ALA A 104 -17.46 14.37 -16.59
CA ALA A 104 -18.69 15.13 -16.30
C ALA A 104 -19.79 14.96 -17.36
N ALA A 105 -19.76 13.87 -18.13
CA ALA A 105 -20.68 13.54 -19.20
C ALA A 105 -20.78 12.01 -19.37
N PRO A 106 -21.90 11.49 -19.90
CA PRO A 106 -21.98 10.09 -20.30
C PRO A 106 -20.91 9.78 -21.36
N LEU A 107 -20.21 8.66 -21.19
CA LEU A 107 -19.21 8.17 -22.13
C LEU A 107 -19.65 6.81 -22.69
N THR A 108 -19.31 6.54 -23.94
CA THR A 108 -19.28 5.17 -24.47
C THR A 108 -18.18 4.36 -23.78
N VAL A 109 -18.22 3.04 -23.93
CA VAL A 109 -17.20 2.15 -23.33
C VAL A 109 -15.79 2.46 -23.85
N ASP A 110 -15.66 2.76 -25.14
CA ASP A 110 -14.36 3.06 -25.76
C ASP A 110 -13.80 4.41 -25.31
N GLU A 111 -14.64 5.45 -25.27
CA GLU A 111 -14.27 6.77 -24.74
C GLU A 111 -13.88 6.70 -23.27
N TRP A 112 -14.63 5.93 -22.48
CA TRP A 112 -14.34 5.71 -21.08
C TRP A 112 -13.02 4.94 -20.89
N ALA A 113 -12.77 3.89 -21.68
CA ALA A 113 -11.53 3.13 -21.61
C ALA A 113 -10.32 4.04 -21.90
N LEU A 114 -10.44 4.92 -22.91
CA LEU A 114 -9.42 5.91 -23.24
C LEU A 114 -9.25 6.96 -22.12
N ALA A 115 -10.33 7.42 -21.51
CA ALA A 115 -10.29 8.36 -20.38
C ALA A 115 -9.59 7.73 -19.16
N TYR A 116 -9.93 6.48 -18.83
CA TYR A 116 -9.34 5.71 -17.74
C TYR A 116 -7.82 5.49 -17.94
N THR A 117 -7.39 5.17 -19.15
CA THR A 117 -5.97 4.99 -19.49
C THR A 117 -5.23 6.32 -19.74
N ARG A 118 -5.91 7.47 -19.58
CA ARG A 118 -5.39 8.81 -19.85
C ARG A 118 -4.84 8.96 -21.28
N GLY A 119 -5.60 8.49 -22.26
CA GLY A 119 -5.25 8.57 -23.68
C GLY A 119 -4.26 7.51 -24.17
N LYS A 120 -3.81 6.60 -23.30
CA LYS A 120 -2.91 5.51 -23.70
C LYS A 120 -3.70 4.27 -24.14
N PRO A 121 -3.22 3.52 -25.14
CA PRO A 121 -3.83 2.24 -25.45
C PRO A 121 -3.62 1.24 -24.30
N ILE A 122 -4.55 0.29 -24.15
CA ILE A 122 -4.56 -0.67 -23.03
C ILE A 122 -3.29 -1.55 -23.00
N ASP A 123 -2.68 -1.80 -24.15
CA ASP A 123 -1.41 -2.52 -24.30
C ASP A 123 -0.23 -1.76 -23.64
N ALA A 124 -0.28 -0.43 -23.56
CA ALA A 124 0.69 0.37 -22.80
C ALA A 124 0.64 0.04 -21.30
N PHE A 125 -0.54 -0.27 -20.76
CA PHE A 125 -0.70 -0.73 -19.39
C PHE A 125 -0.07 -2.11 -19.18
N ALA A 126 -0.31 -3.06 -20.10
CA ALA A 126 0.31 -4.38 -20.04
C ALA A 126 1.86 -4.28 -20.09
N ARG A 127 2.40 -3.40 -20.95
CA ARG A 127 3.84 -3.13 -21.05
C ARG A 127 4.41 -2.51 -19.76
N ASP A 128 3.70 -1.60 -19.11
CA ASP A 128 4.12 -1.02 -17.82
C ASP A 128 4.23 -2.10 -16.74
N ARG A 129 3.25 -3.01 -16.66
CA ARG A 129 3.27 -4.14 -15.72
C ARG A 129 4.37 -5.15 -16.03
N LEU A 130 4.63 -5.42 -17.30
CA LEU A 130 5.80 -6.19 -17.76
C LEU A 130 7.11 -5.55 -17.30
N GLY A 131 7.23 -4.23 -17.38
CA GLY A 131 8.39 -3.48 -16.88
C GLY A 131 8.69 -3.76 -15.41
N VAL A 132 7.67 -3.96 -14.57
CA VAL A 132 7.85 -4.35 -13.16
C VAL A 132 8.42 -5.77 -13.05
N LEU A 133 7.88 -6.73 -13.81
CA LEU A 133 8.38 -8.11 -13.82
C LEU A 133 9.85 -8.18 -14.26
N PHE A 134 10.23 -7.38 -15.26
CA PHE A 134 11.60 -7.28 -15.76
C PHE A 134 12.52 -6.59 -14.75
N LYS A 135 12.10 -5.46 -14.17
CA LYS A 135 12.88 -4.76 -13.15
C LYS A 135 13.18 -5.62 -11.93
N LEU A 136 12.22 -6.46 -11.53
CA LEU A 136 12.37 -7.42 -10.42
C LEU A 136 13.07 -8.72 -10.83
N LYS A 137 13.44 -8.89 -12.11
CA LYS A 137 14.02 -10.10 -12.69
C LYS A 137 13.15 -11.34 -12.46
N LEU A 138 11.83 -11.17 -12.49
CA LEU A 138 10.83 -12.25 -12.39
C LEU A 138 10.49 -12.83 -13.76
N ALA A 139 10.61 -12.00 -14.81
CA ALA A 139 10.51 -12.41 -16.20
C ALA A 139 11.67 -11.80 -17.00
N GLU A 140 11.92 -12.35 -18.18
CA GLU A 140 12.88 -11.85 -19.16
C GLU A 140 12.32 -12.05 -20.57
N THR A 141 12.87 -11.31 -21.53
CA THR A 141 12.55 -11.49 -22.94
C THR A 141 13.57 -12.44 -23.57
N ARG A 142 13.09 -13.48 -24.27
CA ARG A 142 13.92 -14.37 -25.10
C ARG A 142 13.41 -14.30 -26.52
N GLY A 143 14.04 -13.48 -27.36
CA GLY A 143 13.54 -13.19 -28.71
C GLY A 143 12.26 -12.36 -28.64
N ASP A 144 11.17 -12.89 -29.19
CA ASP A 144 9.83 -12.28 -29.23
C ASP A 144 8.92 -12.73 -28.08
N VAL A 145 9.36 -13.70 -27.27
CA VAL A 145 8.56 -14.24 -26.15
C VAL A 145 9.02 -13.72 -24.80
N VAL A 146 8.06 -13.57 -23.89
CA VAL A 146 8.31 -13.29 -22.48
C VAL A 146 8.31 -14.62 -21.71
N VAL A 147 9.40 -14.89 -20.99
CA VAL A 147 9.55 -16.11 -20.19
C VAL A 147 9.78 -15.77 -18.72
N MET A 148 9.30 -16.64 -17.84
CA MET A 148 9.56 -16.54 -16.39
C MET A 148 11.02 -16.90 -16.09
N THR A 149 11.66 -16.15 -15.18
CA THR A 149 13.02 -16.51 -14.75
C THR A 149 12.99 -17.78 -13.87
N PRO A 150 13.95 -18.69 -14.04
CA PRO A 150 13.86 -20.05 -13.49
C PRO A 150 13.87 -20.12 -11.97
N VAL A 151 14.53 -19.15 -11.31
CA VAL A 151 14.66 -19.12 -9.85
C VAL A 151 13.69 -18.11 -9.25
N ARG A 152 13.90 -16.81 -9.52
CA ARG A 152 13.14 -15.73 -8.86
C ARG A 152 11.68 -15.72 -9.27
N GLY A 153 11.42 -15.77 -10.58
CA GLY A 153 10.06 -15.83 -11.13
C GLY A 153 9.30 -17.03 -10.58
N ARG A 154 9.91 -18.23 -10.64
CA ARG A 154 9.30 -19.46 -10.13
C ARG A 154 9.01 -19.41 -8.62
N LEU A 155 9.95 -18.92 -7.81
CA LEU A 155 9.76 -18.80 -6.36
C LEU A 155 8.59 -17.86 -6.02
N PHE A 156 8.54 -16.68 -6.66
CA PHE A 156 7.44 -15.74 -6.46
C PHE A 156 6.10 -16.30 -6.92
N ALA A 157 6.08 -16.98 -8.07
CA ALA A 157 4.87 -17.61 -8.59
C ALA A 157 4.36 -18.72 -7.66
N LEU A 158 5.26 -19.55 -7.11
CA LEU A 158 4.92 -20.58 -6.13
C LEU A 158 4.37 -19.96 -4.84
N ALA A 159 5.05 -18.98 -4.27
CA ALA A 159 4.58 -18.31 -3.05
C ALA A 159 3.20 -17.68 -3.26
N ALA A 160 3.01 -16.95 -4.37
CA ALA A 160 1.72 -16.35 -4.71
C ALA A 160 0.65 -17.42 -4.96
N GLY A 161 0.97 -18.51 -5.64
CA GLY A 161 0.08 -19.64 -5.89
C GLY A 161 -0.38 -20.30 -4.59
N THR A 162 0.56 -20.62 -3.70
CA THR A 162 0.28 -21.20 -2.38
C THR A 162 -0.63 -20.28 -1.56
N LEU A 163 -0.32 -18.98 -1.49
CA LEU A 163 -1.16 -18.01 -0.80
C LEU A 163 -2.57 -17.98 -1.39
N ARG A 164 -2.71 -17.94 -2.72
CA ARG A 164 -4.02 -17.98 -3.37
C ARG A 164 -4.81 -19.23 -3.02
N THR A 165 -4.19 -20.40 -3.02
CA THR A 165 -4.85 -21.65 -2.63
C THR A 165 -5.25 -21.64 -1.16
N LEU A 166 -4.36 -21.22 -0.26
CA LEU A 166 -4.63 -21.12 1.18
C LEU A 166 -5.83 -20.21 1.48
N PHE A 167 -6.01 -19.14 0.70
CA PHE A 167 -7.13 -18.21 0.84
C PHE A 167 -8.33 -18.53 -0.07
N GLY A 168 -8.37 -19.69 -0.74
CA GLY A 168 -9.50 -20.10 -1.58
C GLY A 168 -9.70 -19.24 -2.85
N LEU A 169 -8.64 -18.60 -3.34
CA LEU A 169 -8.64 -17.70 -4.50
C LEU A 169 -8.16 -18.37 -5.79
N SER A 170 -7.87 -19.68 -5.76
CA SER A 170 -7.64 -20.48 -6.96
C SER A 170 -8.98 -20.71 -7.67
N LYS A 171 -9.18 -20.01 -8.79
CA LYS A 171 -10.20 -20.34 -9.79
C LYS A 171 -9.66 -21.41 -10.73
#